data_AF-V6KZ67-F1
#
_entry.id   AF-V6KZ67-F1
#
_cell.length_a   1.000
_cell.length_b   1.000
_cell.length_c   1.000
_cell.angle_alpha   90.00
_cell.angle_beta   90.00
_cell.angle_gamma   90.00
#
_symmetry.space_group_name_H-M   'P 1'
#
loop_
_entity.id
_entity.type
_entity.pdbx_description
1 polymer ?
#
loop_
_entity_poly.entity_id
_entity_poly.type
_entity_poly.pdbx_seq_one_letter_code
_entity_poly.pdbx_strand_id
1 'polypeptide(L)'
;MIAVDGKSLRGSARLSDGRRHLLSAVAHHRAVTLGQVQVGAKTNETAHFKPLLEPLDLGGVLLTFDALHSVQANVTWLVEIKNAHYIAVIKANQPTGYRQDVALQHTACTTGHGRRESRSIKTCGIADELGGIAFPHARLVLRVHRRRRQVGRR
;
A
#
# COMPACT_ATOMS: atom_id res chain seq x y z
N MET A 1 0.32 7.83 10.97
CA MET A 1 0.27 6.87 9.84
C MET A 1 1.63 6.84 9.18
N ILE A 2 2.15 5.63 8.96
CA ILE A 2 3.41 5.39 8.26
C ILE A 2 3.10 4.71 6.92
N ALA A 3 3.68 5.19 5.83
CA ALA A 3 3.66 4.48 4.56
C ALA A 3 5.00 3.84 4.27
N VAL A 4 4.98 2.63 3.73
CA VAL A 4 6.15 1.93 3.22
C VAL A 4 6.03 1.82 1.71
N ASP A 5 6.99 2.41 1.00
CA ASP A 5 6.95 2.53 -0.45
C ASP A 5 8.33 2.40 -1.09
N GLY A 6 8.39 1.66 -2.19
CA GLY A 6 9.58 1.45 -3.01
C GLY A 6 9.65 2.47 -4.14
N LYS A 7 10.71 3.25 -4.21
CA LYS A 7 10.92 4.26 -5.27
C LYS A 7 12.27 4.11 -5.93
N SER A 8 12.25 4.10 -7.26
CA SER A 8 13.46 4.27 -8.06
C SER A 8 13.82 5.75 -8.15
N LEU A 9 15.02 6.10 -7.68
CA LEU A 9 15.50 7.48 -7.70
C LEU A 9 15.78 7.94 -9.13
N ARG A 10 15.13 9.04 -9.55
CA ARG A 10 15.36 9.67 -10.85
C ARG A 10 16.80 10.19 -10.93
N GLY A 11 17.48 9.95 -12.04
CA GLY A 11 18.85 10.42 -12.27
C GLY A 11 19.94 9.62 -11.54
N SER A 12 19.59 8.54 -10.84
CA SER A 12 20.55 7.74 -10.07
C SER A 12 21.33 6.69 -10.87
N ALA A 13 20.91 6.41 -12.11
CA ALA A 13 21.59 5.46 -12.98
C ALA A 13 22.92 6.05 -13.47
N ARG A 14 23.95 5.20 -13.52
CA ARG A 14 25.26 5.52 -14.10
C ARG A 14 25.53 4.56 -15.26
N LEU A 15 26.56 4.84 -16.06
CA LEU A 15 26.92 3.98 -17.20
C LEU A 15 27.21 2.52 -16.78
N SER A 16 27.75 2.34 -15.57
CA SER A 16 28.11 1.03 -15.02
C SER A 16 27.09 0.46 -14.01
N ASP A 17 26.11 1.25 -13.57
CA ASP A 17 25.18 0.87 -12.50
C ASP A 17 23.72 1.22 -12.84
N GLY A 18 22.83 0.28 -12.54
CA GLY A 18 21.39 0.47 -12.66
C GLY A 18 20.85 1.59 -11.77
N ARG A 19 19.57 1.92 -11.97
CA ARG A 19 18.87 2.88 -11.10
C ARG A 19 18.89 2.39 -9.65
N ARG A 20 19.13 3.30 -8.71
CA ARG A 20 19.01 3.02 -7.28
C ARG A 20 17.53 2.92 -6.92
N HIS A 21 17.16 1.79 -6.32
CA HIS A 21 15.84 1.57 -5.78
C HIS A 21 15.89 1.68 -4.26
N LEU A 22 15.03 2.50 -3.67
CA LEU A 22 14.95 2.70 -2.23
C LEU A 22 13.60 2.28 -1.71
N LEU A 23 13.59 1.44 -0.68
CA LEU A 23 12.41 1.19 0.13
C LEU A 23 12.44 2.15 1.32
N SER A 24 11.38 2.93 1.51
CA SER A 24 11.33 3.97 2.55
C SER A 24 10.10 3.82 3.44
N ALA A 25 10.27 4.08 4.73
CA ALA A 25 9.20 4.22 5.71
C ALA A 25 9.00 5.72 6.03
N VAL A 26 7.81 6.25 5.73
CA VAL A 26 7.53 7.70 5.78
C VAL A 26 6.34 7.99 6.69
N ALA A 27 6.54 8.86 7.68
CA ALA A 27 5.48 9.38 8.52
C ALA A 27 4.74 10.53 7.81
N HIS A 28 3.50 10.28 7.37
CA HIS A 28 2.76 11.22 6.53
C HIS A 28 2.37 12.53 7.22
N HIS A 29 2.06 12.50 8.52
CA HIS A 29 1.63 13.70 9.24
C HIS A 29 2.76 14.71 9.44
N ARG A 30 4.00 14.24 9.47
CA ARG A 30 5.21 15.05 9.64
C ARG A 30 6.01 15.22 8.35
N ALA A 31 5.65 14.51 7.28
CA ALA A 31 6.42 14.40 6.05
C ALA A 31 7.90 14.02 6.28
N VAL A 32 8.14 13.11 7.23
CA VAL A 32 9.50 12.66 7.61
C VAL A 32 9.73 11.22 7.18
N THR A 33 10.88 10.95 6.57
CA THR A 33 11.39 9.59 6.35
C THR A 33 11.99 9.06 7.65
N LEU A 34 11.37 8.03 8.23
CA LEU A 34 11.81 7.39 9.47
C LEU A 34 12.96 6.41 9.23
N GLY A 35 13.00 5.82 8.04
CA GLY A 35 14.04 4.91 7.62
C GLY A 35 13.98 4.69 6.12
N GLN A 36 15.12 4.34 5.53
CA GLN A 36 15.20 3.95 4.12
C GLN A 36 16.34 2.95 3.93
N VAL A 37 16.16 2.04 2.99
CA VAL A 37 17.17 1.05 2.61
C VAL A 37 17.24 0.94 1.09
N GLN A 38 18.47 0.87 0.56
CA GLN A 38 18.65 0.59 -0.85
C GLN A 38 18.41 -0.90 -1.12
N VAL A 39 17.48 -1.19 -2.01
CA VAL A 39 17.22 -2.55 -2.48
C VAL A 39 18.11 -2.80 -3.70
N GLY A 40 18.89 -3.87 -3.65
CA GLY A 40 19.77 -4.27 -4.75
C GLY A 40 18.99 -4.72 -5.98
N ALA A 41 19.61 -4.64 -7.15
CA ALA A 41 18.97 -4.95 -8.44
C ALA A 41 18.47 -6.41 -8.57
N LYS A 42 18.99 -7.33 -7.75
CA LYS A 42 18.62 -8.76 -7.75
C LYS A 42 17.85 -9.20 -6.49
N THR A 43 17.67 -8.29 -5.52
CA THR A 43 17.00 -8.59 -4.24
C THR A 43 15.54 -8.17 -4.29
N ASN A 44 14.66 -8.98 -3.71
CA ASN A 44 13.23 -8.67 -3.65
C ASN A 44 12.96 -7.66 -2.53
N GLU A 45 12.29 -6.54 -2.84
CA GLU A 45 11.97 -5.47 -1.89
C GLU A 45 11.21 -5.99 -0.66
N THR A 46 10.40 -7.05 -0.82
CA THR A 46 9.67 -7.71 0.27
C THR A 46 10.59 -8.20 1.40
N ALA A 47 11.81 -8.64 1.09
CA ALA A 47 12.76 -9.11 2.10
C ALA A 47 13.28 -7.98 3.00
N HIS A 48 13.25 -6.73 2.52
CA HIS A 48 13.68 -5.56 3.26
C HIS A 48 12.57 -4.92 4.11
N PHE A 49 11.33 -5.38 3.97
CA PHE A 49 10.17 -4.83 4.67
C PHE A 49 10.30 -4.94 6.20
N LYS A 50 10.52 -6.15 6.73
CA LYS A 50 10.68 -6.36 8.19
C LYS A 50 11.94 -5.66 8.72
N PRO A 51 13.14 -5.84 8.14
CA PRO A 51 14.35 -5.17 8.64
C PRO A 51 14.24 -3.64 8.70
N LEU A 52 13.56 -3.02 7.72
CA LEU A 52 13.34 -1.57 7.71
C LEU A 52 12.47 -1.10 8.88
N LEU A 53 11.49 -1.91 9.28
CA LEU A 53 10.50 -1.58 10.30
C LEU A 53 10.86 -2.07 11.70
N GLU A 54 11.76 -3.05 11.80
CA GLU A 54 12.22 -3.64 13.06
C GLU A 54 12.63 -2.60 14.12
N PRO A 55 13.46 -1.58 13.81
CA PRO A 55 13.90 -0.62 14.82
C PRO A 55 12.82 0.41 15.24
N LEU A 56 11.66 0.43 14.58
CA LEU A 56 10.61 1.40 14.86
C LEU A 56 9.63 0.87 15.92
N ASP A 57 9.21 1.75 16.82
CA ASP A 57 8.04 1.50 17.67
C ASP A 57 6.76 1.74 16.85
N LEU A 58 6.01 0.67 16.62
CA LEU A 58 4.83 0.66 15.74
C LEU A 58 3.55 0.31 16.48
N GLY A 59 3.58 0.22 17.82
CA GLY A 59 2.40 -0.11 18.62
C GLY A 59 1.23 0.83 18.35
N GLY A 60 0.10 0.28 17.91
CA GLY A 60 -1.10 1.05 17.54
C GLY A 60 -0.96 1.92 16.29
N VAL A 61 0.17 1.87 15.59
CA VAL A 61 0.41 2.68 14.40
C VAL A 61 -0.27 2.04 13.20
N LEU A 62 -0.97 2.84 12.39
CA LEU A 62 -1.48 2.42 11.09
C LEU A 62 -0.39 2.49 10.01
N LEU A 63 -0.08 1.35 9.43
CA LEU A 63 0.80 1.21 8.27
C LEU A 63 0.02 1.07 6.96
N THR A 64 0.53 1.69 5.91
CA THR A 64 0.06 1.49 4.53
C THR A 64 1.24 1.08 3.65
N PHE A 65 1.01 0.23 2.66
CA PHE A 65 2.07 -0.22 1.76
C PHE A 65 1.51 -0.70 0.42
N ASP A 66 2.38 -0.73 -0.60
CA ASP A 66 2.02 -1.29 -1.91
C ASP A 66 1.63 -2.77 -1.82
N ALA A 67 0.83 -3.22 -2.78
CA ALA A 67 0.45 -4.60 -3.00
C ALA A 67 1.64 -5.57 -3.08
N LEU A 68 2.83 -5.13 -3.50
CA LEU A 68 4.04 -5.97 -3.46
C LEU A 68 4.38 -6.43 -2.03
N HIS A 69 4.14 -5.58 -1.03
CA HIS A 69 4.42 -5.86 0.38
C HIS A 69 3.23 -6.49 1.11
N SER A 70 2.08 -6.61 0.46
CA SER A 70 0.95 -7.43 0.90
C SER A 70 1.33 -8.90 0.84
N VAL A 71 2.14 -9.32 1.81
CA VAL A 71 2.55 -10.71 2.06
C VAL A 71 2.06 -11.11 3.43
N GLN A 72 1.35 -12.24 3.52
CA GLN A 72 0.70 -12.67 4.76
C GLN A 72 1.68 -12.70 5.94
N ALA A 73 2.88 -13.26 5.76
CA ALA A 73 3.90 -13.31 6.80
C ALA A 73 4.43 -11.94 7.27
N ASN A 74 4.34 -10.89 6.45
CA ASN A 74 4.67 -9.52 6.86
C ASN A 74 3.53 -8.93 7.69
N VAL A 75 2.29 -9.15 7.27
CA VAL A 75 1.10 -8.67 7.98
C VAL A 75 0.93 -9.35 9.33
N THR A 76 1.07 -10.67 9.39
CA THR A 76 1.07 -11.44 10.64
C THR A 76 2.10 -10.89 11.61
N TRP A 77 3.35 -10.66 11.16
CA TRP A 77 4.39 -10.08 12.00
C TRP A 77 4.07 -8.66 12.47
N LEU A 78 3.50 -7.81 11.60
CA LEU A 78 3.09 -6.45 12.00
C LEU A 78 2.05 -6.46 13.11
N VAL A 79 1.04 -7.32 13.00
CA VAL A 79 -0.05 -7.38 13.97
C VAL A 79 0.40 -8.07 15.25
N GLU A 80 1.02 -9.24 15.15
CA GLU A 80 1.29 -10.10 16.31
C GLU A 80 2.56 -9.70 17.07
N ILE A 81 3.60 -9.24 16.37
CA ILE A 81 4.89 -8.90 16.99
C ILE A 81 5.00 -7.40 17.25
N LYS A 82 4.56 -6.57 16.30
CA LYS A 82 4.66 -5.10 16.42
C LYS A 82 3.41 -4.43 16.97
N ASN A 83 2.32 -5.18 17.20
CA ASN A 83 1.03 -4.65 17.66
C ASN A 83 0.53 -3.47 16.81
N ALA A 84 0.76 -3.53 15.50
CA ALA A 84 0.45 -2.47 14.56
C ALA A 84 -0.83 -2.76 13.76
N HIS A 85 -1.42 -1.71 13.19
CA HIS A 85 -2.55 -1.83 12.26
C HIS A 85 -2.07 -1.69 10.82
N TYR A 86 -2.83 -2.21 9.85
CA TYR A 86 -2.42 -2.15 8.44
C TYR A 86 -3.59 -1.87 7.48
N ILE A 87 -3.26 -1.27 6.34
CA ILE A 87 -4.07 -1.29 5.11
C ILE A 87 -3.22 -1.92 4.02
N ALA A 88 -3.58 -3.13 3.60
CA ALA A 88 -2.93 -3.86 2.52
C ALA A 88 -3.72 -3.68 1.22
N VAL A 89 -3.02 -3.49 0.11
CA VAL A 89 -3.64 -3.47 -1.21
C VAL A 89 -3.59 -4.87 -1.80
N ILE A 90 -4.73 -5.41 -2.21
CA ILE A 90 -4.83 -6.71 -2.87
C ILE A 90 -5.09 -6.48 -4.37
N LYS A 91 -4.27 -7.09 -5.23
CA LYS A 91 -4.49 -7.05 -6.69
C LYS A 91 -5.54 -8.09 -7.11
N ALA A 92 -6.24 -7.81 -8.20
CA ALA A 92 -7.34 -8.63 -8.72
C ALA A 92 -6.92 -10.06 -9.16
N ASN A 93 -5.61 -10.34 -9.25
CA ASN A 93 -5.09 -11.68 -9.52
C ASN A 93 -5.10 -12.59 -8.28
N GLN A 94 -5.45 -12.08 -7.10
CA GLN A 94 -5.68 -12.92 -5.92
C GLN A 94 -7.18 -13.28 -5.80
N PRO A 95 -7.52 -14.58 -5.71
CA PRO A 95 -8.89 -15.08 -5.93
C PRO A 95 -9.93 -14.69 -4.86
N THR A 96 -9.54 -14.09 -3.75
CA THR A 96 -10.35 -14.08 -2.51
C THR A 96 -11.09 -12.78 -2.18
N GLY A 97 -11.06 -11.74 -3.03
CA GLY A 97 -11.62 -10.42 -2.64
C GLY A 97 -12.47 -9.66 -3.65
N TYR A 98 -12.60 -10.13 -4.90
CA TYR A 98 -13.06 -9.27 -5.99
C TYR A 98 -14.60 -9.13 -6.14
N ARG A 99 -15.39 -10.05 -5.58
CA ARG A 99 -16.81 -10.25 -5.94
C ARG A 99 -17.85 -9.80 -4.93
N GLN A 100 -17.56 -8.79 -4.10
CA GLN A 100 -18.59 -8.21 -3.24
C GLN A 100 -19.15 -6.93 -3.85
N ASP A 101 -20.47 -6.89 -4.02
CA ASP A 101 -21.19 -5.66 -4.33
C ASP A 101 -21.61 -4.98 -3.02
N VAL A 102 -21.11 -3.76 -2.85
CA VAL A 102 -21.20 -3.03 -1.59
C VAL A 102 -21.71 -1.64 -1.91
N ALA A 103 -22.53 -1.07 -1.04
CA ALA A 103 -23.05 0.27 -1.19
C ALA A 103 -21.92 1.31 -1.28
N LEU A 104 -22.11 2.32 -2.14
CA LEU A 104 -21.18 3.43 -2.29
C LEU A 104 -21.22 4.32 -1.05
N GLN A 105 -20.08 4.49 -0.39
CA GLN A 105 -20.00 5.27 0.84
C GLN A 105 -19.47 6.68 0.62
N HIS A 106 -18.44 6.80 -0.24
CA HIS A 106 -17.82 8.10 -0.48
C HIS A 106 -17.45 8.28 -1.95
N THR A 107 -17.56 9.51 -2.45
CA THR A 107 -17.09 9.91 -3.78
C THR A 107 -16.40 11.25 -3.70
N ALA A 108 -15.23 11.36 -4.33
CA ALA A 108 -14.47 12.59 -4.48
C ALA A 108 -14.17 12.83 -5.97
N CYS A 109 -14.33 14.07 -6.43
CA CYS A 109 -13.89 14.51 -7.75
C CYS A 109 -12.86 15.63 -7.60
N THR A 110 -11.70 15.45 -8.19
CA THR A 110 -10.63 16.46 -8.21
C THR A 110 -10.22 16.76 -9.64
N THR A 111 -9.93 18.03 -9.95
CA THR A 111 -9.40 18.45 -11.24
C THR A 111 -8.03 19.09 -11.03
N GLY A 112 -7.03 18.70 -11.81
CA GLY A 112 -5.67 19.24 -11.72
C GLY A 112 -4.77 18.70 -12.83
N HIS A 113 -3.80 19.50 -13.28
CA HIS A 113 -2.85 19.16 -14.35
C HIS A 113 -3.53 18.60 -15.64
N GLY A 114 -4.59 19.25 -16.12
CA GLY A 114 -5.31 18.83 -17.35
C GLY A 114 -6.12 17.54 -17.20
N ARG A 115 -6.42 17.13 -15.96
CA ARG A 115 -7.04 15.83 -15.66
C ARG A 115 -8.14 15.98 -14.63
N ARG A 116 -9.26 15.30 -14.87
CA ARG A 116 -10.33 15.07 -13.90
C ARG A 116 -10.21 13.65 -13.39
N GLU A 117 -10.15 13.51 -12.08
CA GLU A 117 -10.06 12.23 -11.39
C GLU A 117 -11.25 12.10 -10.45
N SER A 118 -12.05 11.06 -10.65
CA SER A 118 -13.15 10.68 -9.79
C SER A 118 -12.76 9.42 -9.04
N ARG A 119 -12.82 9.47 -7.71
CA ARG A 119 -12.61 8.33 -6.82
C ARG A 119 -13.91 8.02 -6.11
N SER A 120 -14.27 6.75 -6.02
CA SER A 120 -15.37 6.32 -5.18
C SER A 120 -14.94 5.13 -4.33
N ILE A 121 -15.38 5.14 -3.07
CA ILE A 121 -14.97 4.20 -2.03
C ILE A 121 -16.22 3.47 -1.54
N LYS A 122 -16.11 2.15 -1.49
CA LYS A 122 -17.07 1.23 -0.89
C LYS A 122 -16.36 0.48 0.24
N THR A 123 -17.03 0.28 1.38
CA THR A 123 -16.49 -0.51 2.50
C THR A 123 -17.51 -1.53 2.97
N CYS A 124 -17.07 -2.75 3.21
CA CYS A 124 -17.87 -3.79 3.86
C CYS A 124 -17.07 -4.46 4.97
N GLY A 125 -17.78 -4.94 5.99
CA GLY A 125 -17.22 -5.92 6.92
C GLY A 125 -16.98 -7.23 6.19
N ILE A 126 -15.86 -7.89 6.50
CA ILE A 126 -15.61 -9.25 6.04
C ILE A 126 -16.48 -10.15 6.91
N ALA A 127 -17.51 -10.78 6.34
CA ALA A 127 -18.29 -11.78 7.07
C ALA A 127 -17.43 -13.03 7.29
N ASP A 128 -17.47 -13.58 8.51
CA ASP A 128 -16.74 -14.80 8.88
C ASP A 128 -17.09 -15.98 7.96
N GLU A 129 -18.32 -16.01 7.44
CA GLU A 129 -18.89 -17.05 6.58
C GLU A 129 -18.42 -16.99 5.12
N LEU A 130 -17.82 -15.88 4.67
CA LEU A 130 -17.49 -15.64 3.25
C LEU A 130 -16.11 -16.19 2.84
N GLY A 131 -15.59 -17.19 3.57
CA GLY A 131 -14.24 -17.72 3.35
C GLY A 131 -13.23 -16.59 3.37
N GLY A 132 -13.31 -15.79 4.45
CA GLY A 132 -12.79 -14.44 4.63
C GLY A 132 -11.56 -14.12 3.80
N ILE A 133 -11.50 -12.90 3.23
CA ILE A 133 -10.33 -12.44 2.46
C ILE A 133 -9.09 -12.99 3.13
N ALA A 134 -8.37 -13.85 2.41
CA ALA A 134 -7.33 -14.72 2.96
C ALA A 134 -6.06 -13.93 3.36
N PHE A 135 -6.25 -12.83 4.10
CA PHE A 135 -5.25 -11.93 4.63
C PHE A 135 -5.38 -11.92 6.15
N PRO A 136 -4.31 -12.30 6.88
CA PRO A 136 -4.33 -12.43 8.32
C PRO A 136 -4.83 -11.16 9.01
N HIS A 137 -5.76 -11.31 9.96
CA HIS A 137 -6.29 -10.22 10.79
C HIS A 137 -7.10 -9.13 10.05
N ALA A 138 -7.42 -9.33 8.77
CA ALA A 138 -8.28 -8.41 8.02
C ALA A 138 -9.73 -8.46 8.54
N ARG A 139 -10.33 -7.28 8.80
CA ARG A 139 -11.74 -7.17 9.21
C ARG A 139 -12.63 -6.41 8.23
N LEU A 140 -12.03 -5.56 7.41
CA LEU A 140 -12.75 -4.66 6.50
C LEU A 140 -12.15 -4.76 5.10
N VAL A 141 -13.02 -4.62 4.10
CA VAL A 141 -12.63 -4.52 2.68
C VAL A 141 -12.91 -3.12 2.20
N LEU A 142 -11.93 -2.52 1.54
CA LEU A 142 -12.07 -1.23 0.89
C LEU A 142 -11.96 -1.43 -0.63
N ARG A 143 -13.03 -1.13 -1.36
CA ARG A 143 -13.01 -1.11 -2.82
C ARG A 143 -12.96 0.34 -3.30
N VAL A 144 -11.85 0.69 -3.93
CA VAL A 144 -11.64 2.02 -4.53
C VAL A 144 -11.80 1.92 -6.04
N HIS A 145 -12.83 2.57 -6.58
CA HIS A 145 -12.97 2.78 -8.02
C HIS A 145 -12.38 4.13 -8.39
N ARG A 146 -11.49 4.14 -9.39
CA ARG A 146 -10.83 5.35 -9.87
C ARG A 146 -11.06 5.53 -11.35
N ARG A 147 -11.71 6.63 -11.73
CA ARG A 147 -11.89 7.04 -13.12
C ARG A 147 -11.03 8.26 -13.41
N ARG A 148 -10.16 8.14 -14.41
CA ARG A 148 -9.33 9.24 -14.93
C ARG A 148 -9.90 9.68 -16.27
N ARG A 149 -10.18 10.97 -16.43
CA ARG A 149 -10.49 11.60 -17.71
C ARG A 149 -9.54 12.75 -17.96
N GLN A 150 -9.02 12.86 -19.18
CA GLN A 150 -8.28 14.04 -19.59
C GLN A 150 -9.29 15.15 -19.88
N VAL A 151 -9.01 16.35 -19.39
CA VAL A 151 -9.85 17.53 -19.64
C VAL A 151 -9.11 18.33 -20.72
N GLY A 152 -9.72 18.48 -21.90
CA GLY A 152 -9.17 19.27 -22.99
C GLY A 152 -8.60 18.52 -24.19
N ARG A 153 -9.21 17.42 -24.64
CA ARG A 153 -9.17 17.05 -26.07
C ARG A 153 -10.60 17.23 -26.60
N ARG A 154 -10.77 18.23 -27.47
CA ARG A 154 -11.86 18.24 -28.46
C ARG A 154 -11.59 17.13 -29.47
#